data_AF-A0A940P101-F1
#
_entry.id   AF-A0A940P101-F1
#
_cell.length_a   1.000
_cell.length_b   1.000
_cell.length_c   1.000
_cell.angle_alpha   90.00
_cell.angle_beta   90.00
_cell.angle_gamma   90.00
#
_symmetry.space_group_name_H-M   'P 1'
#
loop_
_entity.id
_entity.type
_entity.pdbx_description
1 polymer ?
#
loop_
_entity_poly.entity_id
_entity_poly.type
_entity_poly.pdbx_seq_one_letter_code
_entity_poly.pdbx_strand_id
1 'polypeptide(L)'
;MVLAIIFSIITSIALAVFIGLYVDECNRVQETYRTQFNANLAHTIDSVDSYLDAEGDFEARYRRILSDMSSADSFAFLLDNLTEEQKIAVNELHTCLIKYPEQMKERERMEALRQTLDDLQSNLDKGFEEAQDLIDTIDKMGH
;
A
#
# COMPACT_ATOMS: atom_id res chain seq x y z
N MET A 1 -31.06 9.48 44.48
CA MET A 1 -30.06 8.38 44.51
C MET A 1 -30.44 7.23 43.57
N VAL A 2 -31.61 6.61 43.72
CA VAL A 2 -32.05 5.50 42.83
C VAL A 2 -32.07 5.88 41.34
N LEU A 3 -32.63 7.04 40.99
CA LEU A 3 -32.65 7.53 39.60
C LEU A 3 -31.25 7.67 39.00
N ALA A 4 -30.28 8.15 39.78
CA ALA A 4 -28.89 8.30 39.34
C ALA A 4 -28.22 6.94 39.09
N ILE A 5 -28.52 5.94 39.92
CA ILE A 5 -28.05 4.56 39.74
C ILE A 5 -28.63 3.97 38.44
N ILE A 6 -29.92 4.17 38.18
CA ILE A 6 -30.57 3.70 36.94
C ILE A 6 -29.94 4.35 35.71
N PHE A 7 -29.74 5.68 35.72
CA PHE A 7 -29.07 6.36 34.62
C PHE A 7 -27.63 5.88 34.43
N SER A 8 -26.89 5.63 35.51
CA SER A 8 -25.54 5.08 35.43
C SER A 8 -25.52 3.73 34.71
N ILE A 9 -26.46 2.83 35.03
CA ILE A 9 -26.55 1.51 34.39
C ILE A 9 -26.87 1.65 32.91
N ILE A 10 -27.86 2.48 32.54
CA ILE A 10 -28.24 2.69 31.14
C ILE A 10 -27.06 3.26 30.34
N THR A 11 -26.37 4.27 30.88
CA THR A 11 -25.22 4.88 30.22
C THR A 11 -24.06 3.89 30.08
N SER A 12 -23.81 3.03 31.07
CA SER A 12 -22.79 1.98 30.97
C SER A 12 -23.12 0.95 29.88
N ILE A 13 -24.38 0.55 29.75
CA ILE A 13 -24.82 -0.34 28.66
C ILE A 13 -24.63 0.34 27.31
N ALA A 14 -25.06 1.60 27.18
CA ALA A 14 -24.90 2.37 25.94
C ALA A 14 -23.43 2.51 25.54
N LEU A 15 -22.54 2.76 26.50
CA LEU A 15 -21.09 2.84 26.27
C LEU A 15 -20.52 1.50 25.79
N ALA A 16 -20.91 0.38 26.42
CA ALA A 16 -20.45 -0.94 26.01
C ALA A 16 -20.87 -1.28 24.58
N VAL A 17 -22.12 -0.97 24.20
CA VAL A 17 -22.61 -1.13 22.83
C VAL A 17 -21.83 -0.23 21.86
N PHE A 18 -21.59 1.03 22.22
CA PHE A 18 -20.82 1.96 21.38
C PHE A 18 -19.40 1.48 21.14
N ILE A 19 -18.71 0.99 22.17
CA ILE A 19 -17.36 0.42 22.02
C ILE A 19 -17.38 -0.79 21.08
N GLY A 20 -18.37 -1.68 21.22
CA GLY A 20 -18.51 -2.83 20.32
C GLY A 20 -18.71 -2.43 18.86
N LEU A 21 -19.61 -1.47 18.60
CA LEU A 21 -19.85 -0.94 17.26
C LEU A 21 -18.62 -0.22 16.69
N TYR A 22 -17.89 0.51 17.53
CA TYR A 22 -16.67 1.19 17.12
C TYR A 22 -15.59 0.20 16.69
N VAL A 23 -15.36 -0.86 17.46
CA VAL A 23 -14.38 -1.91 17.12
C VAL A 23 -14.77 -2.63 15.83
N ASP A 24 -16.06 -2.96 15.66
CA ASP A 24 -16.58 -3.57 14.43
C ASP A 24 -16.34 -2.67 13.20
N GLU A 25 -16.63 -1.37 13.33
CA GLU A 25 -16.38 -0.40 12.26
C GLU A 25 -14.89 -0.27 11.93
N CYS A 26 -14.01 -0.22 12.95
CA CYS A 26 -12.56 -0.19 12.75
C CYS A 26 -12.07 -1.40 11.94
N ASN A 27 -12.54 -2.61 12.29
CA ASN A 27 -12.17 -3.83 11.56
C ASN A 27 -12.65 -3.78 10.10
N ARG A 28 -13.88 -3.32 9.87
CA ARG A 28 -14.45 -3.18 8.52
C ARG A 28 -13.68 -2.16 7.67
N VAL A 29 -13.26 -1.06 8.27
CA VAL A 29 -12.43 -0.04 7.60
C VAL A 29 -11.07 -0.64 7.22
N GLN A 30 -10.41 -1.37 8.12
CA GLN A 30 -9.14 -2.04 7.83
C GLN A 30 -9.27 -3.09 6.71
N GLU A 31 -10.34 -3.88 6.69
CA GLU A 31 -10.63 -4.81 5.59
C GLU A 31 -10.81 -4.08 4.25
N THR A 32 -11.48 -2.93 4.27
CA THR A 32 -11.65 -2.07 3.09
C THR A 32 -10.30 -1.53 2.61
N TYR A 33 -9.46 -1.02 3.51
CA TYR A 33 -8.12 -0.55 3.15
C TYR A 33 -7.26 -1.66 2.56
N ARG A 34 -7.33 -2.89 3.11
CA ARG A 34 -6.60 -4.04 2.58
C ARG A 34 -7.07 -4.41 1.18
N THR A 35 -8.37 -4.39 0.96
CA THR A 35 -8.96 -4.65 -0.36
C THR A 35 -8.49 -3.62 -1.38
N GLN A 36 -8.50 -2.33 -1.00
CA GLN A 36 -8.03 -1.26 -1.87
C GLN A 36 -6.52 -1.33 -2.11
N PHE A 37 -5.72 -1.63 -1.10
CA PHE A 37 -4.28 -1.84 -1.26
C PHE A 37 -3.98 -2.92 -2.29
N ASN A 38 -4.58 -4.11 -2.14
CA ASN A 38 -4.39 -5.22 -3.06
C ASN A 38 -4.90 -4.91 -4.48
N ALA A 39 -6.01 -4.19 -4.61
CA ALA A 39 -6.53 -3.77 -5.91
C ALA A 39 -5.58 -2.78 -6.62
N ASN A 40 -5.01 -1.83 -5.90
CA ASN A 40 -4.05 -0.88 -6.46
C ASN A 40 -2.70 -1.53 -6.79
N LEU A 41 -2.26 -2.53 -6.01
CA LEU A 41 -1.12 -3.37 -6.42
C LEU A 41 -1.41 -4.10 -7.74
N ALA A 42 -2.60 -4.70 -7.89
CA ALA A 42 -3.03 -5.35 -9.13
C ALA A 42 -3.01 -4.38 -10.32
N HIS A 43 -3.56 -3.18 -10.15
CA HIS A 43 -3.53 -2.14 -11.19
C HIS A 43 -2.11 -1.71 -11.53
N THR A 44 -1.24 -1.60 -10.53
CA THR A 44 0.17 -1.27 -10.75
C THR A 44 0.87 -2.37 -11.55
N ILE A 45 0.62 -3.64 -11.23
CA ILE A 45 1.14 -4.80 -11.97
C ILE A 45 0.66 -4.76 -13.43
N ASP A 46 -0.64 -4.57 -13.65
CA ASP A 46 -1.21 -4.45 -15.01
C ASP A 46 -0.55 -3.29 -15.78
N SER A 47 -0.30 -2.17 -15.11
CA SER A 47 0.36 -1.00 -15.68
C SER A 47 1.84 -1.26 -16.01
N VAL A 48 2.55 -2.02 -15.18
CA VAL A 48 3.94 -2.46 -15.42
C VAL A 48 4.00 -3.46 -16.58
N ASP A 49 3.10 -4.45 -16.63
CA ASP A 49 3.00 -5.40 -17.75
C ASP A 49 2.72 -4.64 -19.04
N SER A 50 1.79 -3.68 -18.99
CA SER A 50 1.50 -2.80 -20.12
C SER A 50 2.69 -1.94 -20.55
N TYR A 51 3.64 -1.63 -19.66
CA TYR A 51 4.88 -0.92 -19.98
C TYR A 51 5.92 -1.86 -20.62
N LEU A 52 6.10 -3.07 -20.07
CA LEU A 52 7.08 -4.05 -20.52
C LEU A 52 6.77 -4.63 -21.91
N ASP A 53 5.48 -4.78 -22.23
CA ASP A 53 4.97 -5.30 -23.50
C ASP A 53 4.81 -4.21 -24.58
N ALA A 54 5.05 -2.94 -24.24
CA ALA A 54 4.82 -1.83 -25.15
C ALA A 54 5.90 -1.67 -26.22
N GLU A 55 5.47 -1.31 -27.44
CA GLU A 55 6.35 -0.83 -28.50
C GLU A 55 6.48 0.71 -28.52
N GLY A 56 5.74 1.42 -27.65
CA GLY A 56 5.69 2.89 -27.59
C GLY A 56 4.83 3.45 -26.45
N ASP A 57 4.76 4.78 -26.36
CA ASP A 57 4.04 5.52 -25.30
C ASP A 57 4.53 5.24 -23.87
N PHE A 58 5.82 4.89 -23.72
CA PHE A 58 6.45 4.56 -22.44
C PHE A 58 6.21 5.64 -21.37
N GLU A 59 6.24 6.92 -21.73
CA GLU A 59 6.01 8.01 -20.77
C GLU A 59 4.58 8.03 -20.22
N ALA A 60 3.57 7.82 -21.07
CA ALA A 60 2.18 7.77 -20.62
C ALA A 60 1.90 6.53 -19.76
N ARG A 61 2.51 5.39 -20.12
CA ARG A 61 2.43 4.14 -19.37
C ARG A 61 3.11 4.25 -18.01
N TYR A 62 4.30 4.86 -17.97
CA TYR A 62 5.03 5.12 -16.73
C TYR A 62 4.23 6.02 -15.78
N ARG A 63 3.56 7.07 -16.30
CA ARG A 63 2.67 7.91 -15.49
C ARG A 63 1.49 7.14 -14.89
N ARG A 64 1.00 6.09 -15.57
CA ARG A 64 -0.03 5.22 -15.02
C ARG A 64 0.52 4.40 -13.84
N ILE A 65 1.71 3.82 -13.98
CA ILE A 65 2.42 3.13 -12.88
C ILE A 65 2.54 4.07 -11.67
N LEU A 66 2.97 5.31 -11.87
CA LEU A 66 3.07 6.30 -10.79
C LEU A 66 1.74 6.56 -10.10
N SER A 67 0.66 6.71 -10.87
CA SER A 67 -0.69 6.97 -10.34
C SER A 67 -1.21 5.80 -9.51
N ASP A 68 -1.08 4.58 -10.01
CA ASP A 68 -1.57 3.37 -9.35
C ASP A 68 -0.74 3.09 -8.08
N MET A 69 0.59 3.23 -8.19
CA MET A 69 1.49 3.04 -7.06
C MET A 69 1.28 4.10 -5.96
N SER A 70 1.00 5.36 -6.31
CA SER A 70 0.67 6.39 -5.33
C SER A 70 -0.59 6.04 -4.52
N SER A 71 -1.54 5.35 -5.16
CA SER A 71 -2.75 4.89 -4.49
C SER A 71 -2.45 3.70 -3.57
N ALA A 72 -1.63 2.75 -4.02
CA ALA A 72 -1.17 1.64 -3.20
C ALA A 72 -0.40 2.13 -1.96
N ASP A 73 0.55 3.06 -2.11
CA ASP A 73 1.31 3.69 -1.03
C ASP A 73 0.39 4.35 0.02
N SER A 74 -0.62 5.09 -0.44
CA SER A 74 -1.59 5.74 0.45
C SER A 74 -2.38 4.73 1.29
N PHE A 75 -2.79 3.59 0.72
CA PHE A 75 -3.49 2.55 1.48
C PHE A 75 -2.55 1.75 2.37
N ALA A 76 -1.31 1.48 1.94
CA ALA A 76 -0.29 0.83 2.78
C ALA A 76 -0.06 1.61 4.07
N PHE A 77 0.04 2.95 3.98
CA PHE A 77 0.20 3.82 5.14
C PHE A 77 -0.93 3.67 6.18
N LEU A 78 -2.17 3.44 5.71
CA LEU A 78 -3.38 3.33 6.55
C LEU A 78 -3.60 1.94 7.15
N LEU A 79 -2.85 0.93 6.69
CA LEU A 79 -2.99 -0.43 7.19
C LEU A 79 -2.34 -0.59 8.56
N ASP A 80 -3.13 -1.05 9.53
CA ASP A 80 -2.66 -1.27 10.90
C ASP A 80 -1.83 -2.56 11.03
N ASN A 81 -2.00 -3.49 10.08
CA ASN A 81 -1.32 -4.80 10.10
C ASN A 81 0.02 -4.81 9.35
N LEU A 82 0.45 -3.67 8.81
CA LEU A 82 1.81 -3.50 8.27
C LEU A 82 2.71 -2.89 9.34
N THR A 83 3.94 -3.40 9.44
CA THR A 83 4.97 -2.76 10.27
C THR A 83 5.36 -1.41 9.68
N GLU A 84 5.93 -0.54 10.50
CA GLU A 84 6.44 0.75 10.00
C GLU A 84 7.53 0.57 8.93
N GLU A 85 8.37 -0.46 9.05
CA GLU A 85 9.38 -0.81 8.04
C GLU A 85 8.73 -1.22 6.71
N GLN A 86 7.66 -2.02 6.75
CA GLN A 86 6.90 -2.40 5.56
C GLN A 86 6.24 -1.20 4.88
N LYS A 87 5.68 -0.27 5.66
CA LYS A 87 5.14 0.99 5.13
C LYS A 87 6.22 1.85 4.50
N ILE A 88 7.39 1.96 5.14
CA ILE A 88 8.53 2.68 4.61
C ILE A 88 9.00 2.06 3.30
N ALA A 89 9.09 0.73 3.19
CA ALA A 89 9.50 0.05 1.96
C ALA A 89 8.57 0.39 0.77
N VAL A 90 7.24 0.32 0.97
CA VAL A 90 6.26 0.68 -0.08
C VAL A 90 6.39 2.16 -0.47
N ASN A 91 6.56 3.04 0.52
CA ASN A 91 6.70 4.48 0.29
C ASN A 91 8.00 4.84 -0.41
N GLU A 92 9.12 4.22 -0.03
CA GLU A 92 10.41 4.40 -0.69
C GLU A 92 10.37 3.88 -2.12
N LEU A 93 9.72 2.74 -2.37
CA LEU A 93 9.53 2.20 -3.72
C LEU A 93 8.78 3.19 -4.62
N HIS A 94 7.66 3.73 -4.13
CA HIS A 94 6.92 4.80 -4.80
C HIS A 94 7.79 6.07 -5.01
N THR A 95 8.56 6.45 -4.00
CA THR A 95 9.47 7.59 -4.07
C THR A 95 10.56 7.40 -5.13
N CYS A 96 11.10 6.19 -5.27
CA CYS A 96 12.11 5.86 -6.28
C CYS A 96 11.54 6.00 -7.69
N LEU A 97 10.29 5.57 -7.91
CA LEU A 97 9.61 5.77 -9.20
C LEU A 97 9.47 7.26 -9.57
N ILE A 98 9.22 8.13 -8.58
CA ILE A 98 9.10 9.57 -8.82
C ILE A 98 10.47 10.23 -9.03
N LYS A 99 11.44 9.95 -8.16
CA LYS A 99 12.69 10.70 -8.07
C LYS A 99 13.78 10.19 -9.01
N TYR A 100 13.78 8.89 -9.32
CA TYR A 100 14.80 8.26 -10.15
C TYR A 100 14.16 7.56 -11.36
N PRO A 101 13.36 8.27 -12.17
CA PRO A 101 12.61 7.65 -13.25
C PRO A 101 13.52 7.07 -14.34
N GLU A 102 14.67 7.68 -14.63
CA GLU A 102 15.61 7.18 -15.65
C GLU A 102 16.17 5.80 -15.28
N GLN A 103 16.50 5.62 -13.99
CA GLN A 103 16.94 4.35 -13.43
C GLN A 103 15.79 3.34 -13.36
N MET A 104 14.62 3.74 -12.86
CA MET A 104 13.48 2.84 -12.70
C MET A 104 12.91 2.36 -14.05
N LYS A 105 12.92 3.20 -15.09
CA LYS A 105 12.43 2.85 -16.44
C LYS A 105 13.28 1.78 -17.13
N GLU A 106 14.46 1.45 -16.59
CA GLU A 106 15.26 0.33 -17.10
C GLU A 106 14.46 -0.97 -17.03
N ARG A 107 14.53 -1.76 -18.10
CA ARG A 107 13.70 -2.96 -18.25
C ARG A 107 13.89 -3.95 -17.11
N GLU A 108 15.13 -4.20 -16.71
CA GLU A 108 15.46 -5.14 -15.61
C GLU A 108 14.82 -4.70 -14.28
N ARG A 109 14.79 -3.39 -14.00
CA ARG A 109 14.17 -2.83 -12.78
C ARG A 109 12.65 -2.81 -12.86
N MET A 110 12.06 -2.62 -14.04
CA MET A 110 10.61 -2.79 -14.22
C MET A 110 10.18 -4.26 -14.06
N GLU A 111 10.97 -5.20 -14.55
CA GLU A 111 10.72 -6.65 -14.34
C GLU A 111 10.86 -7.02 -12.86
N ALA A 112 11.88 -6.49 -12.17
CA ALA A 112 12.02 -6.65 -10.72
C ALA A 112 10.84 -6.05 -9.94
N LEU A 113 10.44 -4.81 -10.28
CA LEU A 113 9.28 -4.15 -9.69
C LEU A 113 8.01 -5.00 -9.83
N ARG A 114 7.76 -5.55 -11.03
CA ARG A 114 6.62 -6.42 -11.28
C ARG A 114 6.61 -7.62 -10.31
N GLN A 115 7.74 -8.29 -10.17
CA GLN A 115 7.87 -9.45 -9.28
C GLN A 115 7.62 -9.06 -7.82
N THR A 116 8.24 -7.97 -7.36
CA THR A 116 8.04 -7.43 -6.03
C THR A 116 6.57 -7.14 -5.76
N LEU A 117 5.86 -6.50 -6.71
CA LEU A 117 4.44 -6.18 -6.56
C LEU A 117 3.55 -7.43 -6.49
N ASP A 118 3.86 -8.47 -7.27
CA ASP A 118 3.16 -9.77 -7.26
C ASP A 118 3.31 -10.47 -5.89
N ASP A 119 4.52 -10.41 -5.32
CA ASP A 119 4.82 -10.99 -4.02
C ASP A 119 4.21 -10.19 -2.86
N LEU A 120 4.17 -8.86 -2.96
CA LEU A 120 3.42 -7.99 -2.05
C LEU A 120 1.92 -8.28 -2.09
N GLN A 121 1.34 -8.41 -3.29
CA GLN A 121 -0.08 -8.70 -3.47
C GLN A 121 -0.44 -10.07 -2.88
N SER A 122 0.46 -11.05 -3.01
CA SER A 122 0.32 -12.39 -2.44
C SER A 122 0.48 -12.42 -0.90
N ASN A 123 0.67 -11.27 -0.24
CA ASN A 123 0.97 -11.15 1.19
C ASN A 123 2.17 -12.03 1.62
N LEU A 124 3.19 -12.13 0.77
CA LEU A 124 4.41 -12.84 1.13
C LEU A 124 5.37 -11.84 1.78
N ASP A 125 5.91 -12.16 2.96
CA ASP A 125 6.85 -11.28 3.68
C ASP A 125 8.06 -10.90 2.81
N LYS A 126 8.50 -11.83 1.94
CA LYS A 126 9.56 -11.61 0.95
C LYS A 126 9.30 -10.43 0.01
N GLY A 127 8.05 -10.08 -0.27
CA GLY A 127 7.73 -8.95 -1.15
C GLY A 127 8.25 -7.62 -0.60
N PHE A 128 8.32 -7.46 0.72
CA PHE A 128 8.90 -6.26 1.33
C PHE A 128 10.44 -6.28 1.33
N GLU A 129 11.04 -7.47 1.46
CA GLU A 129 12.49 -7.66 1.33
C GLU A 129 12.93 -7.35 -0.11
N GLU A 130 12.23 -7.89 -1.10
CA GLU A 130 12.47 -7.64 -2.53
C GLU A 130 12.28 -6.16 -2.90
N ALA A 131 11.31 -5.48 -2.28
CA ALA A 131 11.14 -4.04 -2.44
C ALA A 131 12.38 -3.28 -1.95
N GLN A 132 12.90 -3.64 -0.79
CA GLN A 132 14.11 -3.04 -0.24
C GLN A 132 15.33 -3.34 -1.11
N ASP A 133 15.50 -4.58 -1.57
CA ASP A 133 16.59 -4.97 -2.47
C ASP A 133 16.57 -4.15 -3.75
N LEU A 134 15.39 -3.96 -4.36
CA LEU A 134 15.22 -3.11 -5.54
C LEU A 134 15.59 -1.66 -5.25
N ILE A 135 15.13 -1.10 -4.13
CA ILE A 135 15.45 0.26 -3.70
C ILE A 135 16.96 0.45 -3.51
N ASP A 136 17.64 -0.54 -2.95
CA ASP A 136 19.08 -0.49 -2.69
C ASP A 136 19.92 -0.56 -3.97
N THR A 137 19.35 -1.06 -5.07
CA THR A 137 19.99 -0.98 -6.40
C THR A 137 20.01 0.42 -6.99
N ILE A 138 19.20 1.36 -6.48
CA ILE A 138 19.10 2.71 -7.02
C ILE A 138 20.26 3.56 -6.51
N ASP A 139 21.02 4.13 -7.43
CA ASP A 139 22.02 5.12 -7.07
C ASP A 139 21.32 6.42 -6.67
N LYS A 140 21.06 6.56 -5.37
CA LYS A 140 20.39 7.73 -4.78
C LYS A 140 21.23 9.01 -4.87
N MET A 141 22.54 8.88 -5.13
CA MET A 141 23.52 9.97 -5.22
C MET A 141 23.93 10.30 -6.65
N GLY A 142 23.62 9.43 -7.62
CA GLY A 142 23.90 9.57 -9.04
C GLY A 142 22.70 10.09 -9.84
N HIS A 143 23.00 10.84 -10.91
CA HIS A 143 22.01 11.42 -11.83
C HIS A 143 21.54 10.42 -12.88
#